data_AF-A0A1V6IX19-F1
#
_entry.id   AF-A0A1V6IX19-F1
#
_cell.length_a   1.000
_cell.length_b   1.000
_cell.length_c   1.000
_cell.angle_alpha   90.00
_cell.angle_beta   90.00
_cell.angle_gamma   90.00
#
_symmetry.space_group_name_H-M   'P 1'
#
loop_
_entity.id
_entity.type
_entity.pdbx_description
1 polymer ?
#
loop_
_entity_poly.entity_id
_entity_poly.type
_entity_poly.pdbx_seq_one_letter_code
_entity_poly.pdbx_strand_id
1 'polypeptide(L)'
;MSSELLRYEINRKIRQVLVSHNADMTKISYSFVHRTVYMSGNLVRESQGEFSLPVIEGMIRELMKLPRVQKILFDLENWIISNEPGALNIVKKKGLGQHPAIKDSV
;
A
#
# COMPACT_ATOMS: atom_id res chain seq x y z
N MET A 1 -8.33 -11.29 -25.14
CA MET A 1 -7.42 -10.35 -24.44
C MET A 1 -6.37 -11.16 -23.72
N SER A 2 -5.08 -11.01 -24.04
CA SER A 2 -4.03 -11.77 -23.36
C SER A 2 -3.93 -11.37 -21.89
N SER A 3 -3.52 -12.32 -21.03
CA SER A 3 -3.31 -12.07 -19.60
C SER A 3 -2.28 -10.95 -19.36
N GLU A 4 -1.30 -10.80 -20.24
CA GLU A 4 -0.27 -9.78 -20.18
C GLU A 4 -0.80 -8.37 -20.43
N LEU A 5 -1.64 -8.18 -21.46
CA LEU A 5 -2.28 -6.89 -21.74
C LEU A 5 -3.16 -6.45 -20.57
N LEU A 6 -3.91 -7.38 -19.99
CA LEU A 6 -4.72 -7.12 -18.80
C LEU A 6 -3.86 -6.70 -17.60
N ARG A 7 -2.76 -7.42 -17.35
CA ARG A 7 -1.84 -7.10 -16.24
C ARG A 7 -1.26 -5.70 -16.41
N TYR A 8 -0.84 -5.36 -17.62
CA TYR A 8 -0.31 -4.03 -17.93
C TYR A 8 -1.36 -2.93 -17.70
N GLU A 9 -2.59 -3.12 -18.18
CA GLU A 9 -3.67 -2.17 -17.98
C GLU A 9 -4.02 -1.94 -16.51
N ILE A 10 -4.08 -3.02 -15.72
CA ILE A 10 -4.38 -2.91 -14.28
C ILE A 10 -3.22 -2.23 -13.56
N ASN A 11 -1.96 -2.58 -13.85
CA ASN A 11 -0.79 -1.90 -13.29
C ASN A 11 -0.76 -0.40 -13.67
N ARG A 12 -1.19 -0.04 -14.89
CA ARG A 12 -1.32 1.36 -15.30
C ARG A 12 -2.38 2.09 -14.47
N LYS A 13 -3.53 1.45 -14.20
CA LYS A 13 -4.58 2.04 -13.35
C LYS A 13 -4.15 2.16 -11.89
N ILE A 14 -3.46 1.16 -11.34
CA ILE A 14 -2.88 1.23 -9.98
C ILE A 14 -1.92 2.43 -9.89
N ARG A 15 -1.04 2.61 -10.88
CA ARG A 15 -0.15 3.77 -10.96
C ARG A 15 -0.93 5.09 -10.91
N GLN A 16 -2.00 5.20 -11.71
CA GLN A 16 -2.81 6.41 -11.78
C GLN A 16 -3.42 6.75 -10.42
N VAL A 17 -3.93 5.75 -9.69
CA VAL A 17 -4.46 5.95 -8.33
C VAL A 17 -3.36 6.38 -7.36
N LEU A 18 -2.19 5.73 -7.38
CA LEU A 18 -1.10 6.11 -6.47
C LEU A 18 -0.63 7.56 -6.74
N VAL A 19 -0.49 7.94 -8.01
CA VAL A 19 -0.08 9.30 -8.41
C VAL A 19 -1.17 10.33 -8.08
N SER A 20 -2.46 10.03 -8.26
CA SER A 20 -3.54 10.99 -7.95
C SER A 20 -3.62 11.32 -6.45
N HIS A 21 -3.15 10.42 -5.59
CA HIS A 21 -3.02 10.64 -4.15
C HIS A 21 -1.63 11.21 -3.74
N ASN A 22 -0.77 11.58 -4.70
CA ASN A 22 0.59 12.08 -4.48
C ASN A 22 1.51 11.09 -3.74
N ALA A 23 1.36 9.79 -3.99
CA ALA A 23 2.27 8.79 -3.43
C ALA A 23 3.67 8.90 -4.05
N ASP A 24 4.70 8.80 -3.22
CA ASP A 24 6.09 8.75 -3.69
C ASP A 24 6.36 7.41 -4.39
N MET A 25 6.31 7.44 -5.73
CA MET A 25 6.50 6.27 -6.58
C MET A 25 7.92 5.69 -6.53
N THR A 26 8.89 6.38 -5.92
CA THR A 26 10.25 5.87 -5.72
C THR A 26 10.37 4.97 -4.49
N LYS A 27 9.42 5.09 -3.55
CA LYS A 27 9.44 4.39 -2.26
C LYS A 27 8.44 3.24 -2.16
N ILE A 28 7.52 3.14 -3.11
CA ILE A 28 6.50 2.09 -3.15
C ILE A 28 6.62 1.25 -4.42
N SER A 29 6.65 -0.07 -4.24
CA SER A 29 6.58 -1.04 -5.31
C SER A 29 5.20 -1.68 -5.35
N TYR A 30 4.73 -2.01 -6.55
CA TYR A 30 3.43 -2.66 -6.72
C TYR A 30 3.40 -3.59 -7.92
N SER A 31 2.55 -4.61 -7.86
CA SER A 31 2.29 -5.50 -8.99
C SER A 31 0.89 -6.11 -8.91
N PHE A 32 0.30 -6.41 -10.06
CA PHE A 32 -0.94 -7.15 -10.16
C PHE A 32 -0.69 -8.56 -10.70
N VAL A 33 -1.10 -9.58 -9.94
CA VAL A 33 -0.97 -10.99 -10.31
C VAL A 33 -2.21 -11.74 -9.82
N HIS A 34 -2.83 -12.57 -10.67
CA HIS A 34 -3.97 -13.43 -10.31
C HIS A 34 -5.07 -12.71 -9.50
N ARG A 35 -5.56 -11.55 -9.97
CA ARG A 35 -6.62 -10.75 -9.29
C ARG A 35 -6.21 -10.12 -7.95
N THR A 36 -4.93 -10.21 -7.60
CA THR A 36 -4.38 -9.66 -6.35
C THR A 36 -3.40 -8.54 -6.68
N VAL A 37 -3.56 -7.41 -6.01
CA VAL A 37 -2.57 -6.34 -5.99
C VAL A 37 -1.62 -6.57 -4.83
N TYR A 38 -0.33 -6.62 -5.11
CA TYR A 38 0.72 -6.64 -4.12
C TYR A 38 1.33 -5.25 -4.04
N MET A 39 1.49 -4.72 -2.83
CA MET A 39 2.15 -3.44 -2.57
C MET A 39 3.17 -3.61 -1.46
N SER A 40 4.38 -3.11 -1.68
CA SER A 40 5.48 -3.19 -0.71
C SER A 40 6.33 -1.92 -0.65
N GLY A 41 7.08 -1.75 0.43
CA GLY A 41 7.95 -0.59 0.66
C GLY A 41 7.32 0.45 1.59
N ASN A 42 7.48 1.73 1.29
CA ASN A 42 7.00 2.83 2.13
C ASN A 42 5.86 3.61 1.45
N LEU A 43 4.68 3.63 2.07
CA LEU A 43 3.56 4.45 1.60
C LEU A 43 3.66 5.86 2.21
N VAL A 44 4.29 6.78 1.48
CA VAL A 44 4.49 8.18 1.89
C VAL A 44 4.15 9.12 0.74
N ARG A 45 3.91 10.40 1.07
CA ARG A 45 3.65 11.43 0.06
C ARG A 45 4.95 11.92 -0.56
N GLU A 46 4.90 12.31 -1.83
CA GLU A 46 6.02 12.86 -2.58
C GLU A 46 6.64 14.09 -1.89
N SER A 47 5.83 14.94 -1.26
CA SER A 47 6.27 16.13 -0.51
C SER A 47 6.83 15.85 0.90
N GLN A 48 7.34 14.63 1.16
CA GLN A 48 7.91 14.20 2.45
C GLN A 48 6.91 14.15 3.63
N GLY A 49 5.62 14.09 3.34
CA GLY A 49 4.55 13.98 4.35
C GLY A 49 4.04 12.56 4.54
N GLU A 50 3.42 12.31 5.69
CA GLU A 50 2.69 11.07 5.93
C GLU A 50 1.27 11.14 5.36
N PHE A 51 0.75 9.98 4.95
CA PHE A 51 -0.66 9.87 4.63
C PHE A 51 -1.50 9.86 5.92
N SER A 52 -2.60 10.60 5.93
CA SER A 52 -3.63 10.46 6.96
C SER A 52 -4.49 9.22 6.70
N LEU A 53 -5.07 8.66 7.76
CA LEU A 53 -5.94 7.48 7.66
C LEU A 53 -7.05 7.64 6.61
N PRO A 54 -7.81 8.75 6.55
CA PRO A 54 -8.88 8.90 5.56
C PRO A 54 -8.40 8.85 4.12
N VAL A 55 -7.17 9.31 3.86
CA VAL A 55 -6.58 9.30 2.52
C VAL A 55 -6.14 7.88 2.14
N ILE A 56 -5.56 7.13 3.08
CA ILE A 56 -5.23 5.71 2.87
C ILE A 56 -6.53 4.92 2.61
N GLU A 57 -7.58 5.14 3.39
CA GLU A 57 -8.88 4.49 3.16
C GLU A 57 -9.45 4.82 1.78
N GLY A 58 -9.41 6.09 1.37
CA GLY A 58 -9.85 6.53 0.06
C GLY A 58 -9.09 5.82 -1.07
N MET A 59 -7.77 5.77 -0.96
CA MET A 59 -6.88 5.10 -1.90
C MET A 59 -7.19 3.60 -2.01
N ILE A 60 -7.35 2.90 -0.87
CA ILE A 60 -7.68 1.46 -0.85
C ILE A 60 -9.04 1.22 -1.51
N ARG A 61 -10.06 2.03 -1.19
CA ARG A 61 -11.39 1.91 -1.80
C ARG A 61 -11.33 2.13 -3.31
N GLU A 62 -10.52 3.06 -3.79
CA GLU A 62 -10.34 3.32 -5.21
C GLU A 62 -9.64 2.15 -5.92
N LEU A 63 -8.59 1.59 -5.32
CA LEU A 63 -7.90 0.41 -5.82
C LEU A 63 -8.81 -0.83 -5.87
N MET A 64 -9.66 -1.02 -4.86
CA MET A 64 -10.63 -2.12 -4.82
C MET A 64 -11.74 -1.98 -5.87
N LYS A 65 -12.00 -0.78 -6.38
CA LYS A 65 -12.95 -0.55 -7.49
C LYS A 65 -12.35 -0.89 -8.86
N LEU A 66 -11.04 -1.14 -8.95
CA LEU A 66 -10.42 -1.49 -10.21
C LEU A 66 -10.95 -2.84 -10.73
N PRO A 67 -11.25 -2.96 -12.04
CA PRO A 67 -11.77 -4.20 -12.60
C PRO A 67 -10.85 -5.38 -12.30
N ARG A 68 -11.46 -6.49 -11.85
CA ARG A 68 -10.79 -7.76 -11.55
C ARG A 68 -9.82 -7.74 -10.36
N VAL A 69 -9.70 -6.63 -9.63
CA VAL A 69 -9.04 -6.64 -8.32
C VAL A 69 -10.02 -7.23 -7.31
N GLN A 70 -9.60 -8.32 -6.66
CA GLN A 70 -10.38 -8.99 -5.61
C GLN A 70 -9.73 -8.84 -4.24
N LYS A 71 -8.40 -8.69 -4.22
CA LYS A 71 -7.61 -8.62 -3.00
C LYS A 71 -6.46 -7.64 -3.18
N ILE A 72 -6.10 -6.99 -2.08
CA ILE A 72 -4.88 -6.21 -1.98
C ILE A 72 -4.09 -6.74 -0.78
N LEU A 73 -2.81 -7.03 -1.01
CA LEU A 73 -1.86 -7.45 0.01
C LEU A 73 -0.82 -6.36 0.20
N PHE A 74 -0.61 -5.99 1.46
CA PHE A 74 0.30 -4.93 1.85
C PHE A 74 1.46 -5.50 2.66
N ASP A 75 2.67 -5.21 2.21
CA ASP A 75 3.91 -5.44 2.93
C ASP A 75 4.67 -4.10 3.06
N LEU A 76 4.08 -3.20 3.85
CA LEU A 76 4.58 -1.84 4.00
C LEU A 76 5.43 -1.70 5.26
N GLU A 77 6.52 -0.94 5.19
CA GLU A 77 7.43 -0.71 6.31
C GLU A 77 6.86 0.28 7.35
N ASN A 78 5.98 1.18 6.92
CA ASN A 78 5.44 2.26 7.74
C ASN A 78 3.95 2.09 8.12
N TRP A 79 3.23 1.15 7.51
CA TRP A 79 1.82 0.87 7.79
C TRP A 79 1.54 -0.63 7.90
N ILE A 80 0.58 -0.98 8.75
CA ILE A 80 -0.10 -2.28 8.77
C ILE A 80 -1.48 -2.03 8.20
N ILE A 81 -1.79 -2.66 7.07
CA ILE A 81 -3.06 -2.52 6.39
C ILE A 81 -3.63 -3.92 6.17
N SER A 82 -4.78 -4.21 6.76
CA SER A 82 -5.58 -5.40 6.47
C SER A 82 -6.93 -4.99 5.90
N ASN A 83 -7.26 -5.54 4.73
CA ASN A 83 -8.53 -5.30 4.04
C ASN A 83 -9.28 -6.62 3.90
N GLU A 84 -9.98 -6.99 4.97
CA GLU A 84 -10.80 -8.19 5.06
C GLU A 84 -12.27 -7.86 4.71
N PRO A 85 -13.08 -8.84 4.30
CA PRO A 85 -14.50 -8.63 4.03
C PRO A 85 -15.20 -7.99 5.25
N GLY A 86 -15.64 -6.74 5.10
CA GLY A 86 -16.35 -5.99 6.15
C GLY A 86 -15.46 -5.25 7.16
N ALA A 87 -14.13 -5.38 7.08
CA ALA A 87 -13.21 -4.72 8.00
C ALA A 87 -11.97 -4.18 7.28
N LEU A 88 -11.74 -2.87 7.40
CA LEU A 88 -10.51 -2.21 7.00
C LEU A 88 -9.76 -1.76 8.25
N ASN A 89 -8.63 -2.39 8.53
CA ASN A 89 -7.75 -2.03 9.63
C ASN A 89 -6.49 -1.35 9.08
N ILE A 90 -6.23 -0.13 9.54
CA ILE A 90 -5.06 0.67 9.15
C ILE A 90 -4.39 1.16 10.42
N VAL A 91 -3.18 0.66 10.67
CA VAL A 91 -2.38 1.03 11.84
C VAL A 91 -1.03 1.53 11.36
N LYS A 92 -0.61 2.69 11.86
CA LYS A 92 0.75 3.17 11.61
C LYS A 92 1.74 2.30 12.36
N LYS A 93 2.78 1.79 11.68
CA LYS A 93 3.88 1.13 12.39
C LYS A 93 4.58 2.20 13.20
N LYS A 94 4.60 2.05 14.53
CA LYS A 94 5.56 2.80 15.35
C LYS A 94 6.92 2.42 14.82
N GLY A 95 7.74 3.41 14.45
CA GLY A 95 9.01 3.16 13.75
C GLY A 95 9.81 2.05 14.44
N LEU A 96 10.60 1.32 13.68
CA LEU A 96 11.63 0.38 14.15
C LEU A 96 12.76 1.09 14.95
N GLY A 97 12.40 2.07 15.79
CA GLY A 97 13.24 2.85 16.67
C GLY A 97 12.65 2.83 18.08
N GLN A 98 12.57 1.62 18.66
CA GLN A 98 12.66 1.35 20.10
C GLN A 98 12.55 -0.18 20.29
N HIS A 99 13.59 -0.90 19.90
CA HIS A 99 14.08 -1.89 20.86
C HIS A 99 14.65 -1.06 22.02
N PRO A 100 14.22 -1.27 23.28
CA PRO A 100 15.06 -0.84 24.38
C PRO A 100 16.41 -1.49 24.13
N ALA A 101 17.46 -0.69 23.98
CA ALA A 101 18.81 -1.20 24.17
C ALA A 101 18.75 -1.98 25.49
N ILE A 102 18.97 -3.29 25.43
CA ILE A 102 19.36 -4.04 26.62
C ILE A 102 20.69 -3.40 26.98
N LYS A 103 20.63 -2.37 27.84
CA LYS A 103 21.79 -1.94 28.58
C LYS A 103 22.05 -3.10 29.51
N ASP A 104 23.12 -3.82 29.23
CA ASP A 104 23.79 -4.63 30.24
C ASP A 104 23.85 -3.81 31.52
N SER A 105 23.37 -4.38 32.61
CA SER A 105 23.48 -3.82 33.95
C SER A 105 23.65 -4.96 34.94
N VAL A 106 24.90 -5.03 35.37
CA VAL A 106 25.54 -5.75 36.50
C VAL A 106 25.87 -7.21 36.27
#